data_AF-A0A956QL60-F1
#
_entry.id   AF-A0A956QL60-F1
#
_cell.length_a   1.000
_cell.length_b   1.000
_cell.length_c   1.000
_cell.angle_alpha   90.00
_cell.angle_beta   90.00
_cell.angle_gamma   90.00
#
_symmetry.space_group_name_H-M   'P 1'
#
loop_
_entity.id
_entity.type
_entity.pdbx_description
1 polymer ?
#
loop_
_entity_poly.entity_id
_entity_poly.type
_entity_poly.pdbx_seq_one_letter_code
_entity_poly.pdbx_strand_id
1 'polypeptide(L)' 'MNGDTTLRLHLMGIGGAGLSAIAKVLLERGFLVSGSDRRLGANTVAL' A
#
# COMPACT_ATOMS: atom_id res chain seq x y z
N MET A 1 5.97 0.30 21.23
CA MET A 1 5.52 0.71 19.89
C MET A 1 4.23 -0.06 19.63
N ASN A 2 3.07 0.53 19.93
CA ASN A 2 1.79 -0.17 19.90
C ASN A 2 1.04 0.14 18.59
N GLY A 3 1.63 -0.24 17.47
CA GLY A 3 0.90 -0.31 16.21
C GLY A 3 0.18 -1.65 16.18
N ASP A 4 -1.15 -1.63 16.15
CA ASP A 4 -1.92 -2.86 15.96
C ASP A 4 -1.65 -3.39 14.55
N THR A 5 -0.74 -4.35 14.44
CA THR A 5 -0.35 -5.00 13.17
C THR A 5 -1.48 -5.86 12.58
N THR A 6 -2.62 -5.98 13.26
CA THR A 6 -3.82 -6.61 12.71
C THR A 6 -4.61 -5.68 11.78
N LEU A 7 -4.33 -4.37 11.79
CA LEU A 7 -4.99 -3.42 10.92
C LEU A 7 -4.63 -3.68 9.44
N ARG A 8 -5.66 -3.98 8.64
CA ARG A 8 -5.55 -4.21 7.20
C ARG A 8 -6.10 -3.02 6.43
N LEU A 9 -5.28 -2.47 5.52
CA LEU A 9 -5.59 -1.28 4.73
C LEU A 9 -5.78 -1.67 3.26
N HIS A 10 -6.84 -1.16 2.62
CA HIS A 10 -7.06 -1.29 1.18
C HIS A 10 -7.02 0.08 0.52
N LEU A 11 -6.08 0.27 -0.41
CA LEU A 11 -5.82 1.55 -1.06
C LEU A 11 -6.33 1.55 -2.50
N MET A 12 -7.25 2.48 -2.81
CA MET A 12 -7.81 2.69 -4.15
C MET A 12 -6.92 3.66 -4.95
N GLY A 13 -6.42 3.23 -6.10
CA GLY A 13 -5.46 4.00 -6.92
C GLY A 13 -4.00 3.80 -6.49
N ILE A 14 -3.65 2.59 -6.05
CA ILE A 14 -2.35 2.29 -5.41
C ILE A 14 -1.16 2.43 -6.37
N GLY A 15 -1.38 2.38 -7.68
CA GLY A 15 -0.36 2.61 -8.70
C GLY A 15 0.01 4.09 -8.88
N GLY A 16 -0.76 5.03 -8.32
CA GLY A 16 -0.42 6.45 -8.33
C GLY A 16 0.86 6.76 -7.56
N ALA A 17 1.62 7.78 -8.00
CA ALA A 17 2.92 8.13 -7.40
C ALA A 17 2.84 8.46 -5.89
N GLY A 18 1.75 9.10 -5.44
CA GLY A 18 1.55 9.38 -4.02
C GLY A 18 1.17 8.14 -3.21
N LEU A 19 0.20 7.36 -3.70
CA LEU A 19 -0.36 6.25 -2.92
C LEU A 19 0.57 5.04 -2.86
N SER A 20 1.37 4.80 -3.90
CA SER A 20 2.42 3.77 -3.89
C SER A 20 3.51 4.06 -2.85
N ALA A 21 3.92 5.33 -2.69
CA ALA A 21 4.88 5.72 -1.65
C ALA A 21 4.31 5.50 -0.24
N ILE A 22 3.04 5.86 -0.01
CA ILE A 22 2.34 5.63 1.26
C ILE A 22 2.23 4.12 1.54
N ALA A 23 1.82 3.33 0.54
CA ALA A 23 1.70 1.88 0.65
C ALA A 23 3.02 1.24 1.10
N LYS A 24 4.14 1.68 0.51
CA LYS A 24 5.48 1.20 0.86
C LYS A 24 5.84 1.49 2.31
N VAL A 25 5.62 2.71 2.80
CA VAL A 25 5.88 3.07 4.21
C VAL A 25 5.01 2.27 5.17
N LEU A 26 3.74 2.02 4.82
CA LEU A 26 2.84 1.22 5.65
C LEU A 26 3.28 -0.24 5.73
N LEU A 27 3.71 -0.82 4.60
CA LEU A 27 4.30 -2.17 4.55
C LEU A 27 5.57 -2.26 5.39
N GLU A 28 6.48 -1.29 5.26
CA GLU A 28 7.73 -1.22 6.06
C GLU A 28 7.46 -1.10 7.56
N ARG A 29 6.31 -0.53 7.95
CA ARG A 29 5.85 -0.45 9.35
C ARG A 29 5.15 -1.72 9.85
N GLY A 30 5.00 -2.75 9.01
CA GLY A 30 4.42 -4.04 9.37
C GLY A 30 2.90 -4.11 9.25
N PHE A 31 2.26 -3.15 8.56
CA PHE A 31 0.83 -3.20 8.28
C PHE A 31 0.52 -4.11 7.10
N LEU A 32 -0.67 -4.72 7.12
CA LEU A 32 -1.18 -5.48 5.99
C LEU A 32 -1.83 -4.52 4.99
N VAL A 33 -1.18 -4.29 3.85
CA VAL A 33 -1.69 -3.41 2.79
C VAL A 33 -2.13 -4.24 1.58
N SER A 34 -3.23 -3.83 1.00
CA SER A 34 -3.71 -4.28 -0.31
C SER A 34 -4.14 -3.06 -1.12
N GLY A 35 -4.34 -3.21 -2.42
CA GLY A 35 -4.86 -2.11 -3.21
C GLY A 35 -5.36 -2.53 -4.57
N SER A 36 -5.98 -1.57 -5.25
CA SER A 36 -6.46 -1.71 -6.61
C SER A 36 -6.09 -0.47 -7.41
N ASP A 37 -5.97 -0.64 -8.72
CA ASP A 37 -5.83 0.46 -9.66
C ASP A 37 -6.52 0.10 -10.98
N ARG A 38 -6.88 1.10 -11.78
CA ARG A 38 -7.57 0.91 -13.06
C ARG A 38 -6.66 0.33 -14.13
N ARG A 39 -5.35 0.49 -14.01
CA ARG A 39 -4.35 -0.03 -14.95
C ARG A 39 -3.19 -0.64 -14.18
N LEU A 40 -2.64 -1.73 -14.72
CA LEU A 40 -1.34 -2.22 -14.27
C LEU A 40 -0.26 -1.22 -14.66
N GLY A 41 0.68 -0.97 -13.74
CA GLY A 41 1.83 -0.12 -13.96
C GLY A 41 2.99 -0.51 -13.07
N ALA A 42 4.16 0.08 -13.30
CA ALA A 42 5.39 -0.26 -12.57
C ALA A 42 5.21 -0.17 -11.04
N ASN A 43 4.43 0.81 -10.57
CA ASN A 43 4.17 1.03 -9.14
C ASN A 43 3.18 0.02 -8.52
N THR A 44 2.36 -0.64 -9.32
CA THR A 44 1.42 -1.67 -8.84
C THR A 44 2.11 -3.02 -8.65
N VAL A 45 3.20 -3.28 -9.38
CA VAL A 45 3.95 -4.55 -9.35
C VAL A 45 5.03 -4.55 -8.25
N ALA A 46 5.41 -3.37 -7.77
CA ALA A 46 6.51 -3.18 -6.82
C ALA A 46 6.10 -3.25 -5.33
N LEU A 47 4.86 -3.63 -5.03
CA LEU A 47 4.27 -3.70 -3.68
C LEU A 47 4.00 -5.15 -3.25
#